data_AF-A0A401JF74-F1
#
_entry.id   AF-A0A401JF74-F1
#
_cell.length_a   1.000
_cell.length_b   1.000
_cell.length_c   1.000
_cell.angle_alpha   90.00
_cell.angle_beta   90.00
_cell.angle_gamma   90.00
#
_symmetry.space_group_name_H-M   'P 1'
#
loop_
_entity.id
_entity.type
_entity.pdbx_description
1 polymer ?
#
loop_
_entity_poly.entity_id
_entity_poly.type
_entity_poly.pdbx_seq_one_letter_code
_entity_poly.pdbx_strand_id
1 'polypeptide(L)' 'MRTTVIITKRGEGYISTVSGQFGGGHQGARCGLTPYEAASAAARYMIEYAQSNPDGGDLMAPAEVLDLVPEHLRAIKAYG' A
#
# COMPACT_ATOMS: atom_id res chain seq x y z
N MET A 1 -0.41 11.69 10.61
CA MET A 1 -0.81 10.30 10.88
C MET A 1 -0.06 9.39 9.92
N ARG A 2 0.43 8.24 10.40
CA ARG A 2 1.10 7.24 9.55
C ARG A 2 0.22 6.82 8.38
N THR A 3 0.80 6.71 7.18
CA THR A 3 0.09 6.13 6.04
C THR A 3 -0.13 4.64 6.28
N THR A 4 -1.33 4.13 6.03
CA THR A 4 -1.59 2.69 5.99
C THR A 4 -2.02 2.32 4.59
N VAL A 5 -1.28 1.43 3.92
CA VAL A 5 -1.68 0.79 2.66
C VAL A 5 -2.07 -0.65 2.97
N ILE A 6 -3.33 -1.00 2.75
CA ILE A 6 -3.85 -2.35 2.98
C ILE A 6 -4.26 -2.94 1.63
N ILE A 7 -3.67 -4.06 1.26
CA ILE A 7 -4.11 -4.90 0.16
C ILE A 7 -4.92 -6.06 0.74
N THR A 8 -6.05 -6.37 0.13
CA THR A 8 -6.91 -7.48 0.55
C THR A 8 -7.37 -8.25 -0.68
N LYS A 9 -7.33 -9.59 -0.59
CA LYS A 9 -7.91 -10.46 -1.62
C LYS A 9 -9.43 -10.37 -1.56
N ARG A 10 -10.08 -10.13 -2.69
CA ARG A 10 -11.53 -10.03 -2.81
C ARG A 10 -11.99 -10.70 -4.09
N GLY A 11 -12.71 -11.82 -3.95
CA GLY A 11 -13.07 -12.67 -5.08
C GLY A 11 -11.81 -13.17 -5.79
N GLU A 12 -11.77 -13.02 -7.11
CA GLU A 12 -10.63 -13.43 -7.95
C GLU A 12 -9.48 -12.41 -7.99
N GLY A 13 -9.64 -11.24 -7.38
CA GLY A 13 -8.64 -10.18 -7.44
C GLY A 13 -8.31 -9.55 -6.10
N TYR A 14 -7.79 -8.33 -6.14
CA TYR A 14 -7.33 -7.60 -4.97
C TYR A 14 -7.94 -6.20 -4.94
N ILE A 15 -8.21 -5.74 -3.73
CA ILE A 15 -8.59 -4.36 -3.44
C ILE A 15 -7.55 -3.71 -2.55
N SER A 16 -7.48 -2.39 -2.62
CA SER A 16 -6.63 -1.55 -1.81
C SER A 16 -7.47 -0.61 -0.95
N THR A 17 -7.02 -0.39 0.26
CA THR A 17 -7.48 0.67 1.15
C THR A 17 -6.27 1.46 1.57
N VAL A 18 -6.30 2.78 1.38
CA VAL A 18 -5.20 3.66 1.77
C VAL A 18 -5.74 4.74 2.69
N SER A 19 -5.03 5.00 3.79
CA SER A 19 -5.37 6.06 4.75
C SER A 19 -4.13 6.90 5.05
N GLY A 20 -4.23 8.23 4.91
CA GLY A 20 -3.13 9.17 5.16
C GLY A 20 -3.56 10.42 5.95
N GLN A 21 -2.57 11.23 6.34
CA GLN A 21 -2.71 12.35 7.27
C GLN A 21 -3.75 13.42 6.89
N PHE A 22 -3.98 13.66 5.59
CA PHE A 22 -4.82 14.77 5.11
C PHE A 22 -6.22 14.35 4.64
N GLY A 23 -6.73 13.21 5.10
CA GLY A 23 -8.02 12.67 4.63
C GLY A 23 -7.99 12.16 3.17
N GLY A 24 -6.82 12.22 2.53
CA GLY A 24 -6.55 11.58 1.25
C GLY A 24 -6.41 10.07 1.41
N GLY A 25 -7.08 9.34 0.53
CA GLY A 25 -7.12 7.88 0.56
C GLY A 25 -8.35 7.35 -0.17
N HIS A 26 -8.44 6.04 -0.25
CA HIS A 26 -9.59 5.35 -0.82
C HIS A 26 -9.84 4.06 -0.07
N GLN A 27 -11.04 3.51 -0.19
CA GLN A 27 -11.40 2.24 0.40
C GLN A 27 -11.96 1.31 -0.67
N GLY A 28 -11.45 0.07 -0.72
CA GLY A 28 -11.98 -0.97 -1.58
C GLY A 28 -11.74 -0.78 -3.08
N ALA A 29 -10.77 0.05 -3.48
CA ALA A 29 -10.44 0.26 -4.89
C ALA A 29 -9.71 -0.95 -5.45
N ARG A 30 -10.16 -1.47 -6.59
CA ARG A 30 -9.54 -2.62 -7.26
C ARG A 30 -8.07 -2.30 -7.59
N CYS A 31 -7.15 -3.18 -7.21
CA CYS A 31 -5.72 -3.00 -7.40
C CYS A 31 -5.01 -4.15 -8.13
N GLY A 32 -5.76 -5.10 -8.70
CA GLY A 32 -5.22 -6.15 -9.56
C GLY A 32 -6.09 -7.39 -9.61
N LEU A 33 -5.87 -8.24 -10.60
CA LEU A 33 -6.36 -9.61 -10.68
C LEU A 33 -5.30 -10.61 -10.21
N THR A 34 -4.02 -10.27 -10.32
CA THR A 34 -2.91 -11.14 -9.93
C THR A 34 -2.15 -10.58 -8.72
N PRO A 35 -1.41 -11.42 -7.96
CA PRO A 35 -0.55 -10.95 -6.89
C PRO A 35 0.47 -9.90 -7.37
N TYR A 36 1.01 -10.08 -8.58
CA TYR A 36 1.99 -9.18 -9.17
C TYR A 36 1.42 -7.79 -9.49
N GLU A 37 0.20 -7.73 -10.04
CA GLU A 37 -0.49 -6.45 -10.27
C GLU A 37 -0.77 -5.73 -8.95
N ALA A 38 -1.24 -6.47 -7.93
CA ALA A 38 -1.48 -5.93 -6.60
C ALA A 38 -0.19 -5.42 -5.93
N ALA A 39 0.92 -6.14 -6.09
CA ALA A 39 2.24 -5.74 -5.59
C ALA A 39 2.75 -4.47 -6.31
N SER A 40 2.55 -4.38 -7.62
CA SER A 40 2.90 -3.19 -8.41
C SER A 40 2.11 -1.97 -7.94
N ALA A 41 0.81 -2.14 -7.69
CA ALA A 41 -0.04 -1.06 -7.15
C ALA A 41 0.39 -0.65 -5.73
N ALA A 42 0.68 -1.62 -4.85
CA ALA A 42 1.17 -1.37 -3.50
C ALA A 42 2.49 -0.61 -3.50
N ALA A 43 3.47 -1.04 -4.31
CA ALA A 43 4.76 -0.37 -4.45
C ALA A 43 4.59 1.10 -4.91
N ARG A 44 3.72 1.33 -5.90
CA ARG A 44 3.39 2.70 -6.35
C ARG A 44 2.85 3.56 -5.21
N TYR A 45 1.87 3.08 -4.44
CA TYR A 45 1.33 3.83 -3.31
C TYR A 45 2.40 4.14 -2.27
N MET A 46 3.26 3.18 -1.93
CA MET A 46 4.32 3.38 -0.94
C MET A 46 5.32 4.46 -1.39
N ILE A 47 5.64 4.54 -2.68
CA ILE A 47 6.48 5.62 -3.25
C ILE A 47 5.77 6.97 -3.18
N GLU A 48 4.50 7.05 -3.58
CA GLU A 48 3.72 8.30 -3.58
C GLU A 48 3.58 8.87 -2.17
N TYR A 49 3.23 8.03 -1.19
CA TYR A 49 3.06 8.47 0.19
C TYR A 49 4.38 8.72 0.92
N ALA A 50 5.49 8.12 0.49
CA ALA A 50 6.82 8.42 1.03
C ALA A 50 7.25 9.89 0.79
N GLN A 51 6.72 10.52 -0.27
CA GLN A 51 7.10 11.89 -0.63
C GLN A 51 6.37 12.96 0.19
N SER A 52 5.25 12.61 0.82
CA SER A 52 4.31 13.58 1.40
C SER A 52 3.91 13.30 2.84
N ASN A 53 4.30 12.15 3.42
CA ASN A 53 3.95 11.81 4.79
C ASN A 53 5.18 11.78 5.74
N PRO A 54 5.40 12.84 6.54
CA PRO A 54 6.51 12.89 7.49
C PRO A 54 6.38 11.87 8.62
N ASP A 55 5.18 11.38 8.92
CA ASP A 55 4.95 10.41 10.01
C ASP A 55 5.29 8.96 9.60
N GLY A 56 5.65 8.73 8.33
CA GLY A 56 5.94 7.41 7.78
C GLY A 56 4.69 6.61 7.44
N GLY A 57 4.83 5.29 7.29
CA GLY A 57 3.72 4.43 6.89
C GLY A 57 4.06 2.97 6.70
N ASP A 58 3.04 2.13 6.61
CA ASP A 58 3.17 0.68 6.64
C ASP A 58 2.31 0.02 5.54
N LEU A 59 2.86 -1.02 4.90
CA LEU A 59 2.13 -1.88 3.96
C LEU A 59 1.67 -3.15 4.67
N MET A 60 0.38 -3.46 4.55
CA MET A 60 -0.21 -4.73 4.95
C MET A 60 -0.80 -5.40 3.72
N ALA A 61 -0.42 -6.65 3.45
CA ALA A 61 -0.88 -7.37 2.27
C ALA A 61 -0.86 -8.89 2.52
N PRO A 62 -1.58 -9.69 1.70
CA PRO A 62 -1.39 -11.15 1.67
C PRO A 62 0.07 -11.49 1.38
N ALA A 63 0.54 -12.64 1.87
CA ALA A 63 1.94 -13.07 1.72
C ALA A 63 2.35 -13.11 0.24
N GLU A 64 1.49 -13.61 -0.64
CA GLU A 64 1.76 -13.70 -2.09
C GLU A 64 1.95 -12.35 -2.77
N VAL A 65 1.42 -11.27 -2.18
CA VAL A 65 1.63 -9.89 -2.64
C VAL A 65 2.88 -9.32 -1.99
N LEU A 66 3.03 -9.51 -0.68
CA LEU A 66 4.14 -8.94 0.10
C LEU A 66 5.50 -9.47 -0.37
N ASP A 67 5.59 -10.75 -0.72
CA ASP A 67 6.80 -11.39 -1.25
C ASP A 67 7.28 -10.75 -2.55
N LEU A 68 6.37 -10.18 -3.34
CA LEU A 68 6.66 -9.50 -4.60
C LEU A 68 6.97 -8.01 -4.41
N VAL A 69 6.59 -7.41 -3.28
CA VAL A 69 6.93 -6.01 -2.97
C VAL A 69 8.37 -5.92 -2.47
N PRO A 70 9.22 -5.07 -3.08
CA PRO A 70 10.58 -4.83 -2.60
C PRO A 70 10.59 -4.44 -1.12
N GLU A 71 11.50 -4.99 -0.33
CA GLU A 71 11.52 -4.83 1.12
C GLU A 71 11.55 -3.36 1.56
N HIS A 72 12.33 -2.51 0.87
CA HIS A 72 12.43 -1.08 1.13
C HIS A 72 11.14 -0.29 0.86
N LEU A 73 10.14 -0.90 0.22
CA LEU A 73 8.82 -0.32 -0.02
C LEU A 73 7.74 -0.91 0.90
N ARG A 74 8.07 -1.84 1.80
CA ARG A 74 7.10 -2.40 2.76
C ARG A 74 6.82 -1.47 3.94
N ALA A 75 7.67 -0.48 4.15
CA ALA A 75 7.47 0.58 5.14
C ALA A 75 8.08 1.90 4.66
N ILE A 76 7.43 3.00 4.98
CA ILE A 76 7.93 4.36 4.80
C ILE A 76 8.51 4.80 6.15
N LYS A 77 9.79 5.19 6.14
CA LYS A 77 10.43 5.77 7.33
C LYS A 77 9.85 7.15 7.61
N ALA A 78 9.51 7.39 8.87
CA ALA A 78 9.16 8.74 9.33
C ALA A 78 10.37 9.66 9.20
N TYR A 79 10.13 10.91 8.84
CA TYR A 79 11.10 11.98 8.81
C TYR A 79 10.44 13.24 9.39
N GLY A 80 10.90 13.66 10.57
CA GLY A 80 10.33 14.75 11.35
C GLY A 80 11.19 15.06 12.56
#